data_AF-A0A9P5Y1K5-F1
#
_entry.id   AF-A0A9P5Y1K5-F1
#
_cell.length_a   1.000
_cell.length_b   1.000
_cell.length_c   1.000
_cell.angle_alpha   90.00
_cell.angle_beta   90.00
_cell.angle_gamma   90.00
#
_symmetry.space_group_name_H-M   'P 1'
#
loop_
_entity.id
_entity.type
_entity.pdbx_description
1 polymer ?
#
loop_
_entity_poly.entity_id
_entity_poly.type
_entity_poly.pdbx_seq_one_letter_code
_entity_poly.pdbx_strand_id
1 'polypeptide(L)'
;MNTLQRLDAELAFTPATTGPSSNEEKNNANHLQPIAPLRPKKRDSRPASGWKRGSKGAVSLLAPRSNYNTALLMGCSGWPSWNTKDQHALHYAYTLPPITTAAVLVALWANTDLEIKRLQPYVDLVHGNSPPHRSLLLDYTRTSNFLVWSDAVSNKHCYAVTIASLMVLVSLPLQPLVAALLVVRDTWVQEPDVTLKSHQSIGLDNDTHYRDPTSFLTAASYVSASVLYNLADPPFVKGKYTVARFQLPTNLVTNGTAFANTTAIKSETDCQPAEVLIRQHATLSSFLNSVQLYFGFSIIMASATFCYPSIALWDVNVSIDLASGNVTDVKEIRPFTSQSNFLSYSRNLTGAPLNGPALNGTYLNFTQDNEFINGRRNATQLQLPVAVYQAGQLSEGGTTMYISLVARTVYFLDVEEPLIIQLKTFRKHVWLSDIAVHLLSASMLLLALFGTVVHLFHRSDRRDLRLRHKLGTIASAVSIGARTGMGDLLAGVHDSKDISQALKGKKFRINPNTMKIIMESEEGYEYAVSPGNRRGSIFAALQSQRQPDHRF
;
A
#
# COMPACT_ATOMS: atom_id res chain seq x y z
N MET A 1 -47.74 -20.18 -8.11
CA MET A 1 -48.42 -19.83 -9.37
C MET A 1 -48.11 -18.37 -9.67
N ASN A 2 -47.34 -17.90 -10.65
CA ASN A 2 -46.56 -18.42 -11.77
C ASN A 2 -45.51 -17.30 -12.08
N THR A 3 -44.19 -17.55 -12.05
CA THR A 3 -43.26 -17.60 -13.21
C THR A 3 -43.35 -16.40 -14.17
N LEU A 4 -42.36 -15.51 -14.34
CA LEU A 4 -41.08 -15.55 -15.10
C LEU A 4 -40.64 -14.05 -15.18
N GLN A 5 -39.41 -13.58 -15.41
CA GLN A 5 -38.27 -14.09 -16.16
C GLN A 5 -37.00 -13.27 -15.82
N ARG A 6 -35.87 -13.95 -15.93
CA ARG A 6 -34.48 -13.55 -15.70
C ARG A 6 -33.84 -13.30 -17.06
N LEU A 7 -33.04 -12.25 -17.23
CA LEU A 7 -32.15 -12.05 -18.39
C LEU A 7 -30.78 -11.59 -17.90
N ASP A 8 -29.87 -12.57 -17.82
CA ASP A 8 -28.42 -12.39 -17.76
C ASP A 8 -27.91 -12.21 -19.20
N ALA A 9 -26.96 -11.29 -19.41
CA ALA A 9 -26.24 -11.15 -20.69
C ALA A 9 -24.72 -11.14 -20.41
N GLU A 10 -24.08 -12.28 -20.71
CA GLU A 10 -22.65 -12.44 -20.90
C GLU A 10 -22.19 -11.72 -22.18
N LEU A 11 -21.04 -11.06 -22.12
CA LEU A 11 -20.26 -10.64 -23.30
C LEU A 11 -18.83 -11.18 -23.16
N ALA A 12 -18.59 -12.29 -23.85
CA ALA A 12 -17.27 -12.87 -24.07
C ALA A 12 -16.57 -12.13 -25.22
N PHE A 13 -15.32 -11.73 -25.00
CA PHE A 13 -14.41 -11.20 -26.03
C PHE A 13 -13.34 -12.25 -26.34
N THR A 14 -13.32 -12.74 -27.58
CA THR A 14 -12.17 -13.46 -28.18
C THR A 14 -11.68 -12.67 -29.41
N PRO A 15 -10.36 -12.58 -29.65
CA PRO A 15 -9.83 -11.79 -30.74
C PRO A 15 -9.71 -12.59 -32.04
N ALA A 16 -10.09 -11.95 -33.15
CA ALA A 16 -9.90 -12.45 -34.50
C ALA A 16 -8.53 -12.03 -35.06
N THR A 17 -7.80 -13.04 -35.55
CA THR A 17 -6.61 -12.98 -36.40
C THR A 17 -6.94 -12.47 -37.79
N THR A 18 -6.18 -11.50 -38.32
CA THR A 18 -5.94 -11.32 -39.77
C THR A 18 -4.61 -10.57 -40.00
N GLY A 19 -3.65 -11.24 -40.64
CA GLY A 19 -2.80 -10.67 -41.70
C GLY A 19 -3.23 -11.31 -43.03
N PRO A 20 -2.69 -11.00 -44.23
CA PRO A 20 -1.29 -10.61 -44.49
C PRO A 20 -1.07 -9.57 -45.65
N SER A 21 0.18 -9.16 -45.88
CA SER A 21 0.84 -8.86 -47.19
C SER A 21 2.12 -8.04 -46.93
N SER A 22 3.30 -8.63 -47.08
CA SER A 22 4.14 -8.73 -48.30
C SER A 22 5.09 -7.54 -48.45
N ASN A 23 6.39 -7.79 -48.23
CA ASN A 23 7.50 -7.63 -49.19
C ASN A 23 8.80 -7.94 -48.39
N GLU A 24 9.51 -9.03 -48.70
CA GLU A 24 10.61 -9.07 -49.69
C GLU A 24 11.72 -8.07 -49.29
N GLU A 25 12.99 -8.43 -49.08
CA GLU A 25 13.81 -9.28 -49.93
C GLU A 25 15.22 -9.49 -49.30
N LYS A 26 15.69 -10.75 -49.29
CA LYS A 26 17.07 -11.24 -49.56
C LYS A 26 18.28 -10.65 -48.81
N ASN A 27 19.04 -11.50 -48.10
CA ASN A 27 20.05 -12.41 -48.67
C ASN A 27 21.21 -12.75 -47.70
N ASN A 28 21.65 -14.01 -47.83
CA ASN A 28 22.96 -14.59 -47.53
C ASN A 28 23.31 -14.87 -46.05
N ALA A 29 23.26 -16.11 -45.56
CA ALA A 29 23.94 -17.36 -45.95
C ALA A 29 25.30 -17.58 -45.25
N ASN A 30 25.36 -18.73 -44.57
CA ASN A 30 26.52 -19.58 -44.28
C ASN A 30 27.53 -19.11 -43.22
N HIS A 31 27.52 -19.77 -42.05
CA HIS A 31 28.65 -20.66 -41.70
C HIS A 31 28.32 -21.58 -40.52
N LEU A 32 28.38 -22.90 -40.77
CA LEU A 32 28.50 -23.94 -39.75
C LEU A 32 29.94 -23.96 -39.18
N GLN A 33 30.01 -24.00 -37.83
CA GLN A 33 30.87 -24.80 -36.92
C GLN A 33 32.37 -25.04 -37.25
N PRO A 34 33.30 -25.09 -36.25
CA PRO A 34 33.31 -26.20 -35.29
C PRO A 34 33.84 -25.95 -33.86
N ILE A 35 33.64 -26.99 -33.06
CA ILE A 35 34.05 -27.24 -31.68
C ILE A 35 35.51 -27.73 -31.60
N ALA A 36 36.15 -27.51 -30.43
CA ALA A 36 37.34 -28.15 -29.81
C ALA A 36 38.71 -27.44 -30.02
N PRO A 37 39.74 -27.65 -29.14
CA PRO A 37 39.83 -28.56 -27.99
C PRO A 37 40.38 -27.98 -26.67
N LEU A 38 40.18 -28.75 -25.59
CA LEU A 38 40.91 -28.68 -24.32
C LEU A 38 42.42 -28.97 -24.51
N ARG A 39 43.29 -28.22 -23.82
CA ARG A 39 44.62 -28.71 -23.41
C ARG A 39 45.07 -28.16 -22.04
N PRO A 40 45.87 -28.96 -21.29
CA PRO A 40 46.18 -28.75 -19.88
C PRO A 40 47.53 -28.04 -19.66
N LYS A 41 47.71 -27.37 -18.52
CA LYS A 41 49.02 -27.09 -17.91
C LYS A 41 48.83 -26.75 -16.44
N LYS A 42 49.14 -27.67 -15.53
CA LYS A 42 50.45 -27.94 -14.91
C LYS A 42 50.61 -27.16 -13.59
N ARG A 43 50.32 -27.90 -12.53
CA ARG A 43 50.75 -27.76 -11.14
C ARG A 43 52.23 -27.36 -11.08
N ASP A 44 52.59 -26.37 -10.27
CA ASP A 44 53.71 -26.47 -9.33
C ASP A 44 53.80 -25.28 -8.34
N SER A 45 54.05 -25.68 -7.08
CA SER A 45 54.76 -25.03 -5.96
C SER A 45 54.53 -23.55 -5.56
N ARG A 46 54.06 -23.39 -4.32
CA ARG A 46 54.34 -22.24 -3.43
C ARG A 46 55.86 -22.12 -3.15
N PRO A 47 56.37 -20.97 -2.68
CA PRO A 47 56.32 -20.70 -1.24
C PRO A 47 56.01 -19.25 -0.82
N ALA A 48 55.75 -19.16 0.49
CA ALA A 48 55.50 -18.05 1.40
C ALA A 48 56.01 -16.64 1.04
N SER A 49 55.18 -15.64 1.37
CA SER A 49 55.44 -14.54 2.34
C SER A 49 54.73 -13.25 1.90
N GLY A 50 54.33 -12.42 2.87
CA GLY A 50 53.97 -11.02 2.60
C GLY A 50 52.53 -10.63 2.91
N TRP A 51 52.27 -10.43 4.20
CA TRP A 51 51.21 -9.56 4.70
C TRP A 51 51.31 -8.17 4.04
N LYS A 52 50.36 -7.76 3.19
CA LYS A 52 50.02 -6.34 3.00
C LYS A 52 48.53 -6.12 2.77
N ARG A 53 48.01 -5.30 3.66
CA ARG A 53 46.66 -4.76 3.79
C ARG A 53 46.46 -3.74 2.67
N GLY A 54 45.41 -3.90 1.85
CA GLY A 54 45.10 -3.01 0.73
C GLY A 54 43.60 -2.92 0.48
N SER A 55 42.87 -2.45 1.48
CA SER A 55 41.47 -2.03 1.34
C SER A 55 41.45 -0.62 0.75
N LYS A 56 40.99 -0.45 -0.50
CA LYS A 56 40.28 0.74 -1.01
C LYS A 56 39.45 0.34 -2.23
N GLY A 57 38.16 0.13 -1.99
CA GLY A 57 37.13 -0.11 -3.00
C GLY A 57 35.76 0.13 -2.40
N ALA A 58 35.60 1.23 -1.64
CA ALA A 58 34.32 1.66 -1.12
C ALA A 58 33.65 2.54 -2.17
N VAL A 59 32.62 1.99 -2.80
CA VAL A 59 31.65 2.70 -3.63
C VAL A 59 30.99 3.76 -2.74
N SER A 60 31.31 5.03 -2.99
CA SER A 60 30.66 6.19 -2.39
C SER A 60 29.22 6.28 -2.91
N LEU A 61 28.26 5.81 -2.11
CA LEU A 61 26.86 6.21 -2.21
C LEU A 61 26.74 7.57 -1.51
N LEU A 62 26.84 8.64 -2.30
CA LEU A 62 26.55 10.00 -1.89
C LEU A 62 25.05 10.12 -1.56
N ALA A 63 24.72 10.23 -0.28
CA ALA A 63 23.46 10.81 0.16
C ALA A 63 23.58 12.36 0.09
N PRO A 64 22.59 13.08 -0.43
CA PRO A 64 22.62 14.54 -0.40
C PRO A 64 22.43 15.03 1.03
N ARG A 65 23.27 16.01 1.41
CA ARG A 65 23.23 16.76 2.66
C ARG A 65 21.86 17.42 2.82
N SER A 66 21.00 16.87 3.67
CA SER A 66 19.79 17.51 4.17
C SER A 66 20.00 17.87 5.65
N ASN A 67 19.57 19.08 6.02
CA ASN A 67 19.86 19.73 7.30
C ASN A 67 19.55 18.86 8.52
N TYR A 68 20.54 18.75 9.42
CA TYR A 68 20.63 17.81 10.55
C TYR A 68 19.61 18.00 11.71
N ASN A 69 18.61 18.87 11.58
CA ASN A 69 17.64 19.14 12.65
C ASN A 69 16.30 18.39 12.53
N THR A 70 16.10 17.56 11.49
CA THR A 70 14.83 16.83 11.26
C THR A 70 14.87 15.34 11.57
N ALA A 71 16.05 14.77 11.86
CA ALA A 71 16.20 13.32 11.99
C ALA A 71 15.47 12.72 13.21
N LEU A 72 15.25 13.49 14.28
CA LEU A 72 14.65 12.96 15.51
C LEU A 72 13.11 13.05 15.57
N LEU A 73 12.47 13.80 14.66
CA LEU A 73 11.01 13.86 14.51
C LEU A 73 10.50 13.05 13.30
N MET A 74 11.42 12.40 12.56
CA MET A 74 11.16 11.68 11.31
C MET A 74 10.54 10.29 11.49
N GLY A 75 10.34 9.83 12.73
CA GLY A 75 9.81 8.49 13.02
C GLY A 75 8.38 8.25 12.52
N CYS A 76 7.61 9.30 12.23
CA CYS A 76 6.20 9.19 11.86
C CYS A 76 5.86 9.64 10.43
N SER A 77 6.80 10.18 9.64
CA SER A 77 6.48 10.82 8.33
C SER A 77 7.01 10.10 7.08
N GLY A 78 7.69 8.96 7.22
CA GLY A 78 8.27 8.23 6.09
C GLY A 78 9.38 9.03 5.38
N TRP A 79 10.14 8.37 4.51
CA TRP A 79 11.22 9.05 3.78
C TRP A 79 10.77 9.44 2.37
N PRO A 80 11.06 10.65 1.89
CA PRO A 80 10.68 11.04 0.54
C PRO A 80 11.36 10.11 -0.46
N SER A 81 10.57 9.50 -1.37
CA SER A 81 11.12 8.75 -2.49
C SER A 81 11.83 9.71 -3.44
N TRP A 82 12.90 9.24 -4.08
CA TRP A 82 13.55 10.01 -5.13
C TRP A 82 12.60 10.26 -6.29
N ASN A 83 12.64 11.48 -6.83
CA ASN A 83 11.73 11.98 -7.85
C ASN A 83 12.31 11.68 -9.24
N THR A 84 12.48 10.41 -9.59
CA THR A 84 12.92 9.99 -10.93
C THR A 84 11.76 9.33 -11.68
N LYS A 85 11.76 9.48 -13.01
CA LYS A 85 10.71 8.94 -13.88
C LYS A 85 10.65 7.39 -13.83
N ASP A 86 11.71 6.75 -13.36
CA ASP A 86 11.87 5.28 -13.33
C ASP A 86 11.50 4.70 -11.96
N GLN A 87 10.20 4.65 -11.67
CA GLN A 87 9.66 4.13 -10.41
C GLN A 87 10.06 2.67 -10.12
N HIS A 88 10.23 1.86 -11.16
CA HIS A 88 10.62 0.46 -11.02
C HIS A 88 12.07 0.28 -10.55
N ALA A 89 13.00 1.10 -11.05
CA ALA A 89 14.41 1.00 -10.69
C ALA A 89 14.66 1.35 -9.20
N LEU A 90 13.93 2.34 -8.69
CA LEU A 90 14.03 2.75 -7.29
C LEU A 90 13.54 1.67 -6.33
N HIS A 91 12.48 0.93 -6.68
CA HIS A 91 12.01 -0.17 -5.86
C HIS A 91 13.09 -1.23 -5.64
N TYR A 92 13.85 -1.58 -6.68
CA TYR A 92 14.99 -2.50 -6.55
C TYR A 92 16.14 -1.91 -5.72
N ALA A 93 16.42 -0.61 -5.87
CA ALA A 93 17.47 0.06 -5.10
C ALA A 93 17.22 -0.03 -3.58
N TYR A 94 15.96 0.08 -3.14
CA TYR A 94 15.61 -0.01 -1.72
C TYR A 94 15.49 -1.46 -1.21
N THR A 95 15.05 -2.41 -2.04
CA THR A 95 14.77 -3.80 -1.61
C THR A 95 15.98 -4.74 -1.69
N LEU A 96 16.88 -4.56 -2.66
CA LEU A 96 18.00 -5.48 -2.86
C LEU A 96 19.03 -5.53 -1.72
N PRO A 97 19.48 -4.40 -1.12
CA PRO A 97 20.49 -4.45 -0.06
C PRO A 97 20.03 -5.22 1.19
N PRO A 98 18.82 -4.99 1.73
CA PRO A 98 18.28 -5.80 2.81
C PRO A 98 18.17 -7.29 2.45
N ILE A 99 17.62 -7.62 1.28
CA ILE A 99 17.47 -9.02 0.83
C ILE A 99 18.83 -9.72 0.73
N THR A 100 19.84 -9.05 0.19
CA THR A 100 21.20 -9.59 0.07
C THR A 100 21.78 -9.89 1.46
N THR A 101 21.55 -8.98 2.42
CA THR A 101 22.00 -9.17 3.82
C THR A 101 21.31 -10.39 4.46
N ALA A 102 20.00 -10.54 4.25
CA ALA A 102 19.25 -11.70 4.72
C ALA A 102 19.73 -13.01 4.07
N ALA A 103 20.04 -12.98 2.77
CA ALA A 103 20.55 -14.13 2.04
C ALA A 103 21.90 -14.61 2.58
N VAL A 104 22.83 -13.70 2.87
CA VAL A 104 24.12 -14.04 3.49
C VAL A 104 23.90 -14.67 4.87
N LEU A 105 23.01 -14.10 5.68
CA LEU A 105 22.70 -14.62 7.01
C LEU A 105 22.12 -16.05 6.94
N VAL A 106 21.16 -16.29 6.05
CA VAL A 106 20.57 -17.62 5.83
C VAL A 106 21.63 -18.62 5.35
N ALA A 107 22.52 -18.22 4.44
CA ALA A 107 23.59 -19.09 3.94
C ALA A 107 24.59 -19.49 5.05
N LEU A 108 24.97 -18.53 5.91
CA LEU A 108 25.82 -18.82 7.06
C LEU A 108 25.16 -19.82 8.01
N TRP A 109 23.86 -19.64 8.30
CA TRP A 109 23.12 -20.56 9.17
C TRP A 109 22.96 -21.95 8.57
N ALA A 110 22.63 -22.06 7.29
CA ALA A 110 22.53 -23.34 6.59
C ALA A 110 23.87 -24.11 6.65
N ASN A 111 25.00 -23.41 6.51
CA ASN A 111 26.32 -24.03 6.65
C ASN A 111 26.59 -24.52 8.08
N THR A 112 26.18 -23.76 9.11
CA THR A 112 26.31 -24.23 10.50
C THR A 112 25.47 -25.46 10.80
N ASP A 113 24.22 -25.50 10.33
CA ASP A 113 23.32 -26.65 10.50
C ASP A 113 23.89 -27.91 9.85
N LEU A 114 24.45 -27.79 8.65
CA LEU A 114 25.10 -28.90 7.95
C LEU A 114 26.29 -29.47 8.77
N GLU A 115 27.12 -28.61 9.33
CA GLU A 115 28.26 -29.03 10.15
C GLU A 115 27.81 -29.69 11.47
N ILE A 116 26.74 -29.19 12.10
CA ILE A 116 26.14 -29.79 13.30
C ILE A 116 25.61 -31.20 13.01
N LYS A 117 24.84 -31.36 11.92
CA LYS A 117 24.30 -32.65 11.50
C LYS A 117 25.39 -33.67 11.18
N ARG A 118 26.50 -33.21 10.59
CA ARG A 118 27.68 -34.06 10.33
C ARG A 118 28.39 -34.50 11.61
N LEU A 119 28.35 -33.69 12.66
CA LEU A 119 29.01 -33.98 13.94
C LEU A 119 28.18 -34.91 14.84
N GLN A 120 26.86 -34.90 14.70
CA GLN A 120 25.94 -35.62 15.60
C GLN A 120 26.30 -37.11 15.80
N PRO A 121 26.53 -37.94 14.75
CA PRO A 121 26.83 -39.36 14.94
C PRO A 121 28.09 -39.62 15.77
N TYR A 122 29.07 -38.72 15.68
CA TYR A 122 30.32 -38.81 16.43
C TYR A 122 30.13 -38.46 17.90
N VAL A 123 29.26 -37.48 18.19
CA VAL A 123 28.87 -37.14 19.57
C VAL A 123 28.23 -38.35 20.24
N ASP A 124 27.34 -39.05 19.55
CA ASP A 124 26.68 -40.24 20.08
C ASP A 124 27.66 -41.41 20.33
N LEU A 125 28.69 -41.56 19.49
CA LEU A 125 29.75 -42.55 19.67
C LEU A 125 30.69 -42.24 20.85
N VAL A 126 30.90 -40.96 21.17
CA VAL A 126 31.68 -40.55 22.35
C VAL A 126 30.90 -40.79 23.64
N HIS A 127 29.59 -40.53 23.65
CA HIS A 127 28.74 -40.78 24.83
C HIS A 127 28.53 -42.27 25.13
N GLY A 128 28.82 -43.15 24.16
CA GLY A 128 29.11 -44.56 24.37
C GLY A 128 27.92 -45.52 24.21
N ASN A 129 28.25 -46.79 23.90
CA ASN A 129 27.31 -47.91 23.73
C ASN A 129 26.20 -47.66 22.69
N SER A 130 26.45 -46.84 21.67
CA SER A 130 25.43 -46.51 20.68
C SER A 130 25.31 -47.64 19.65
N PRO A 131 24.09 -48.15 19.36
CA PRO A 131 23.90 -49.16 18.32
C PRO A 131 24.10 -48.55 16.91
N PRO A 132 24.46 -49.36 15.90
CA PRO A 132 24.87 -48.87 14.58
C PRO A 132 23.77 -48.13 13.81
N HIS A 133 22.50 -48.53 13.94
CA HIS A 133 21.36 -47.80 13.34
C HIS A 133 21.18 -46.38 13.91
N ARG A 134 21.78 -46.12 15.08
CA ARG A 134 21.64 -44.90 15.86
C ARG A 134 22.88 -44.00 15.79
N SER A 135 23.93 -44.46 15.11
CA SER A 135 25.21 -43.75 15.00
C SER A 135 25.78 -43.89 13.59
N LEU A 136 26.39 -45.04 13.27
CA LEU A 136 27.10 -45.29 12.01
C LEU A 136 26.23 -45.22 10.75
N LEU A 137 24.98 -45.67 10.81
CA LEU A 137 24.05 -45.69 9.68
C LEU A 137 23.15 -44.45 9.61
N LEU A 138 23.28 -43.54 10.59
CA LEU A 138 22.41 -42.39 10.74
C LEU A 138 22.95 -41.21 9.92
N ASP A 139 22.22 -40.84 8.87
CA ASP A 139 22.56 -39.70 8.00
C ASP A 139 21.46 -38.65 8.01
N TYR A 140 21.64 -37.62 8.85
CA TYR A 140 20.75 -36.46 8.91
C TYR A 140 20.96 -35.45 7.77
N THR A 141 21.97 -35.65 6.90
CA THR A 141 22.26 -34.73 5.80
C THR A 141 21.45 -35.04 4.54
N ARG A 142 20.99 -36.29 4.39
CA ARG A 142 20.22 -36.76 3.23
C ARG A 142 18.70 -36.62 3.41
N THR A 143 18.23 -36.49 4.65
CA THR A 143 16.83 -36.28 4.97
C THR A 143 16.43 -34.82 4.79
N SER A 144 15.21 -34.57 4.30
CA SER A 144 14.71 -33.20 4.11
C SER A 144 14.67 -32.45 5.44
N ASN A 145 15.13 -31.20 5.47
CA ASN A 145 15.13 -30.36 6.68
C ASN A 145 13.75 -30.27 7.37
N PHE A 146 12.67 -30.42 6.60
CA PHE A 146 11.30 -30.43 7.11
C PHE A 146 10.88 -31.72 7.83
N LEU A 147 11.58 -32.83 7.61
CA LEU A 147 11.27 -34.14 8.20
C LEU A 147 12.30 -34.56 9.26
N VAL A 148 13.51 -33.99 9.22
CA VAL A 148 14.60 -34.28 10.15
C VAL A 148 14.20 -34.09 11.61
N TRP A 149 13.41 -33.07 11.94
CA TRP A 149 13.02 -32.80 13.32
C TRP A 149 12.13 -33.92 13.90
N SER A 150 11.20 -34.46 13.09
CA SER A 150 10.30 -35.53 13.53
C SER A 150 11.06 -36.85 13.75
N ASP A 151 11.97 -37.17 12.84
CA ASP A 151 12.82 -38.36 12.95
C ASP A 151 13.84 -38.24 14.11
N ALA A 152 14.41 -37.05 14.32
CA ALA A 152 15.32 -36.78 15.44
C ALA A 152 14.63 -36.89 16.81
N VAL A 153 13.36 -36.50 16.91
CA VAL A 153 12.54 -36.68 18.12
C VAL A 153 12.27 -38.16 18.38
N SER A 154 11.90 -38.92 17.34
CA SER A 154 11.65 -40.36 17.44
C SER A 154 12.87 -41.14 17.94
N ASN A 155 14.07 -40.76 17.48
CA ASN A 155 15.32 -41.46 17.79
C ASN A 155 16.02 -41.00 19.08
N LYS A 156 15.38 -40.16 19.92
CA LYS A 156 15.91 -39.64 21.20
C LYS A 156 17.27 -38.91 21.09
N HIS A 157 17.68 -38.42 19.91
CA HIS A 157 18.88 -37.57 19.69
C HIS A 157 18.54 -36.08 19.80
N CYS A 158 17.70 -35.78 20.78
CA CYS A 158 16.52 -34.95 20.56
C CYS A 158 16.76 -33.44 20.61
N TYR A 159 17.96 -32.94 20.93
CA TYR A 159 18.12 -31.53 21.28
C TYR A 159 18.97 -30.73 20.27
N ALA A 160 20.14 -31.21 19.86
CA ALA A 160 21.02 -30.41 18.99
C ALA A 160 20.51 -30.36 17.54
N VAL A 161 20.13 -31.50 16.98
CA VAL A 161 19.65 -31.61 15.59
C VAL A 161 18.26 -31.01 15.40
N THR A 162 17.38 -31.13 16.39
CA THR A 162 16.03 -30.56 16.34
C THR A 162 16.06 -29.04 16.43
N ILE A 163 16.87 -28.47 17.32
CA ILE A 163 17.02 -27.01 17.43
C ILE A 163 17.71 -26.44 16.18
N ALA A 164 18.72 -27.12 15.63
CA ALA A 164 19.39 -26.69 14.41
C ALA A 164 18.45 -26.71 13.19
N SER A 165 17.66 -27.78 13.01
CA SER A 165 16.67 -27.87 11.93
C SER A 165 15.53 -26.87 12.09
N LEU A 166 15.01 -26.66 13.31
CA LEU A 166 14.01 -25.63 13.61
C LEU A 166 14.55 -24.23 13.28
N MET A 167 15.82 -23.96 13.60
CA MET A 167 16.46 -22.67 13.30
C MET A 167 16.54 -22.42 11.79
N VAL A 168 16.84 -23.44 10.98
CA VAL A 168 16.79 -23.33 9.52
C VAL A 168 15.37 -23.02 9.05
N LEU A 169 14.34 -23.68 9.60
CA LEU A 169 12.94 -23.39 9.27
C LEU A 169 12.54 -21.95 9.60
N VAL A 170 12.98 -21.41 10.74
CA VAL A 170 12.75 -19.99 11.10
C VAL A 170 13.51 -19.03 10.18
N SER A 171 14.64 -19.45 9.62
CA SER A 171 15.44 -18.62 8.70
C SER A 171 14.87 -18.52 7.27
N LEU A 172 14.11 -19.53 6.81
CA LEU A 172 13.51 -19.54 5.47
C LEU A 172 12.60 -18.32 5.16
N PRO A 173 11.68 -17.88 6.04
CA PRO A 173 10.83 -16.73 5.76
C PRO A 173 11.57 -15.37 5.83
N LEU A 174 12.83 -15.33 6.27
CA LEU A 174 13.55 -14.05 6.38
C LEU A 174 13.65 -13.30 5.05
N GLN A 175 13.94 -14.00 3.96
CA GLN A 175 14.09 -13.38 2.65
C GLN A 175 12.79 -12.69 2.17
N PRO A 176 11.62 -13.37 2.13
CA PRO A 176 10.37 -12.71 1.74
C PRO A 176 9.92 -11.63 2.73
N LEU A 177 10.17 -11.79 4.04
CA LEU A 177 9.86 -10.76 5.04
C LEU A 177 10.69 -9.49 4.85
N VAL A 178 11.97 -9.64 4.55
CA VAL A 178 12.88 -8.51 4.30
C VAL A 178 12.55 -7.82 2.98
N ALA A 179 12.09 -8.57 1.97
CA ALA A 179 11.57 -7.97 0.74
C ALA A 179 10.33 -7.08 1.00
N ALA A 180 9.51 -7.43 1.98
CA ALA A 180 8.34 -6.67 2.40
C ALA A 180 8.65 -5.56 3.44
N LEU A 181 9.92 -5.37 3.82
CA LEU A 181 10.30 -4.43 4.88
C LEU A 181 10.06 -2.97 4.47
N LEU A 182 10.45 -2.60 3.25
CA LEU A 182 10.36 -1.24 2.73
C LEU A 182 9.25 -1.17 1.68
N VAL A 183 8.21 -0.40 1.98
CA VAL A 183 7.04 -0.24 1.11
C VAL A 183 6.95 1.22 0.65
N VAL A 184 6.76 1.42 -0.65
CA VAL A 184 6.48 2.74 -1.22
C VAL A 184 4.97 2.95 -1.21
N ARG A 185 4.51 3.99 -0.52
CA ARG A 185 3.10 4.39 -0.50
C ARG A 185 2.94 5.87 -0.80
N ASP A 186 1.83 6.23 -1.43
CA ASP A 186 1.43 7.62 -1.61
C ASP A 186 0.89 8.17 -0.30
N THR A 187 1.46 9.28 0.16
CA THR A 187 1.03 9.94 1.39
C THR A 187 0.70 11.40 1.13
N TRP A 188 -0.30 11.88 1.86
CA TRP A 188 -0.69 13.28 1.87
C TRP A 188 0.42 14.10 2.54
N VAL A 189 1.03 14.99 1.77
CA VAL A 189 2.00 15.95 2.29
C VAL A 189 1.45 17.35 2.08
N GLN A 190 1.49 18.14 3.15
CA GLN A 190 1.20 19.57 3.09
C GLN A 190 2.45 20.30 2.60
N GLU A 191 2.32 20.98 1.47
CA GLU A 191 3.33 21.90 0.96
C GLU A 191 3.24 23.24 1.74
N PRO A 192 4.32 24.04 1.77
CA PRO A 192 4.30 25.31 2.48
C PRO A 192 3.19 26.22 1.94
N ASP A 193 2.55 26.96 2.85
CA ASP A 193 1.46 27.86 2.51
C ASP A 193 1.93 28.92 1.51
N VAL A 194 1.18 29.09 0.42
CA VAL A 194 1.51 30.05 -0.65
C VAL A 194 0.49 31.18 -0.61
N THR A 195 0.97 32.41 -0.69
CA THR A 195 0.10 33.58 -0.85
C THR A 195 -0.09 33.85 -2.35
N LEU A 196 -1.32 33.72 -2.84
CA LEU A 196 -1.70 34.00 -4.22
C LEU A 196 -2.70 35.15 -4.26
N LYS A 197 -3.05 35.60 -5.47
CA LYS A 197 -4.05 36.64 -5.66
C LYS A 197 -5.42 36.03 -5.90
N SER A 198 -6.41 36.45 -5.11
CA SER A 198 -7.82 36.38 -5.51
C SER A 198 -8.04 37.41 -6.62
N HIS A 199 -8.71 37.05 -7.70
CA HIS A 199 -9.07 38.00 -8.77
C HIS A 199 -10.37 38.73 -8.46
N GLN A 200 -11.13 38.22 -7.49
CA GLN A 200 -12.43 38.75 -7.15
C GLN A 200 -12.56 38.96 -5.65
N SER A 201 -13.30 40.00 -5.27
CA SER A 201 -13.69 40.32 -3.89
C SER A 201 -15.20 40.41 -3.79
N ILE A 202 -15.75 40.15 -2.61
CA ILE A 202 -17.20 40.15 -2.40
C ILE A 202 -17.71 41.59 -2.35
N GLY A 203 -18.63 41.92 -3.25
CA GLY A 203 -19.24 43.23 -3.33
C GLY A 203 -20.33 43.27 -4.38
N LEU A 204 -21.27 44.20 -4.24
CA LEU A 204 -22.29 44.40 -5.26
C LEU A 204 -21.68 45.15 -6.45
N ASP A 205 -21.66 44.52 -7.63
CA ASP A 205 -21.33 45.22 -8.88
C ASP A 205 -22.47 46.19 -9.19
N ASN A 206 -22.19 47.49 -9.05
CA ASN A 206 -23.13 48.58 -9.35
C ASN A 206 -22.84 49.21 -10.72
N ASP A 207 -21.87 48.69 -11.47
CA ASP A 207 -21.47 49.16 -12.79
C ASP A 207 -22.25 48.43 -13.90
N THR A 208 -21.79 48.54 -15.15
CA THR A 208 -22.52 48.16 -16.38
C THR A 208 -23.03 46.71 -16.42
N HIS A 209 -22.46 45.78 -15.63
CA HIS A 209 -22.93 44.39 -15.56
C HIS A 209 -24.24 44.24 -14.77
N TYR A 210 -24.53 45.12 -13.82
CA TYR A 210 -25.84 45.19 -13.16
C TYR A 210 -26.96 45.54 -14.17
N ARG A 211 -26.60 46.29 -15.22
CA ARG A 211 -27.53 46.72 -16.26
C ARG A 211 -27.75 45.69 -17.36
N ASP A 212 -26.96 44.62 -17.41
CA ASP A 212 -27.14 43.56 -18.39
C ASP A 212 -27.86 42.34 -17.78
N PRO A 213 -29.15 42.11 -18.12
CA PRO A 213 -29.89 40.92 -17.68
C PRO A 213 -29.38 39.59 -18.28
N THR A 214 -28.33 39.60 -19.10
CA THR A 214 -27.75 38.40 -19.73
C THR A 214 -27.30 37.37 -18.69
N SER A 215 -26.67 37.79 -17.60
CA SER A 215 -26.20 36.86 -16.56
C SER A 215 -27.35 36.04 -15.96
N PHE A 216 -28.47 36.70 -15.66
CA PHE A 216 -29.70 36.08 -15.18
C PHE A 216 -30.29 35.11 -16.22
N LEU A 217 -30.35 35.51 -17.49
CA LEU A 217 -30.83 34.64 -18.57
C LEU A 217 -29.96 33.39 -18.75
N THR A 218 -28.63 33.58 -18.70
CA THR A 218 -27.67 32.46 -18.82
C THR A 218 -27.73 31.52 -17.63
N ALA A 219 -27.92 32.05 -16.42
CA ALA A 219 -28.08 31.24 -15.22
C ALA A 219 -29.35 30.39 -15.30
N ALA A 220 -30.48 30.99 -15.71
CA ALA A 220 -31.74 30.27 -15.91
C ALA A 220 -31.61 29.15 -16.95
N SER A 221 -30.95 29.44 -18.08
CA SER A 221 -30.67 28.46 -19.14
C SER A 221 -29.79 27.31 -18.65
N TYR A 222 -28.74 27.62 -17.89
CA TYR A 222 -27.84 26.61 -17.35
C TYR A 222 -28.56 25.69 -16.36
N VAL A 223 -29.41 26.22 -15.47
CA VAL A 223 -30.15 25.40 -14.51
C VAL A 223 -31.09 24.42 -15.21
N SER A 224 -31.82 24.86 -16.24
CA SER A 224 -32.64 23.94 -17.06
C SER A 224 -31.78 22.84 -17.69
N ALA A 225 -30.64 23.20 -18.28
CA ALA A 225 -29.75 22.23 -18.91
C ALA A 225 -29.09 21.29 -17.90
N SER A 226 -28.69 21.78 -16.72
CA SER A 226 -28.04 20.97 -15.69
C SER A 226 -28.98 19.94 -15.11
N VAL A 227 -30.26 20.28 -14.96
CA VAL A 227 -31.29 19.35 -14.50
C VAL A 227 -31.60 18.31 -15.58
N LEU A 228 -31.75 18.71 -16.84
CA LEU A 228 -32.12 17.80 -17.93
C LEU A 228 -30.99 16.84 -18.32
N TYR A 229 -29.74 17.31 -18.29
CA TYR A 229 -28.57 16.56 -18.75
C TYR A 229 -27.62 16.13 -17.62
N ASN A 230 -27.99 16.34 -16.36
CA ASN A 230 -27.18 16.02 -15.19
C ASN A 230 -25.75 16.59 -15.28
N LEU A 231 -25.64 17.89 -15.60
CA LEU A 231 -24.36 18.57 -15.73
C LEU A 231 -23.72 18.80 -14.36
N ALA A 232 -22.39 18.73 -14.31
CA ALA A 232 -21.62 19.06 -13.10
C ALA A 232 -21.75 20.54 -12.73
N ASP A 233 -21.48 20.86 -11.46
CA ASP A 233 -21.40 22.25 -11.01
C ASP A 233 -20.27 22.99 -11.77
N PRO A 234 -20.48 24.24 -12.18
CA PRO A 234 -19.43 25.02 -12.81
C PRO A 234 -18.34 25.39 -11.79
N PRO A 235 -17.12 25.76 -12.25
CA PRO A 235 -16.01 26.04 -11.34
C PRO A 235 -16.35 27.20 -10.40
N PHE A 236 -15.87 27.11 -9.14
CA PHE A 236 -16.14 28.05 -8.04
C PHE A 236 -17.60 28.12 -7.57
N VAL A 237 -18.46 27.19 -8.00
CA VAL A 237 -19.84 27.01 -7.51
C VAL A 237 -19.99 25.57 -7.02
N LYS A 238 -20.59 25.38 -5.85
CA LYS A 238 -20.91 24.05 -5.32
C LYS A 238 -22.25 24.08 -4.61
N GLY A 239 -23.29 23.58 -5.26
CA GLY A 239 -24.67 23.62 -4.76
C GLY A 239 -25.08 25.05 -4.38
N LYS A 240 -25.35 25.27 -3.09
CA LYS A 240 -25.77 26.57 -2.56
C LYS A 240 -24.64 27.57 -2.28
N TYR A 241 -23.38 27.16 -2.44
CA TYR A 241 -22.23 28.04 -2.16
C TYR A 241 -21.58 28.54 -3.45
N THR A 242 -21.26 29.82 -3.44
CA THR A 242 -20.51 30.48 -4.50
C THR A 242 -19.30 31.17 -3.91
N VAL A 243 -18.13 30.97 -4.53
CA VAL A 243 -16.84 31.43 -4.03
C VAL A 243 -16.19 32.36 -5.05
N ALA A 244 -15.41 33.32 -4.56
CA ALA A 244 -14.60 34.19 -5.42
C ALA A 244 -13.59 33.38 -6.24
N ARG A 245 -13.33 33.83 -7.47
CA ARG A 245 -12.28 33.23 -8.31
C ARG A 245 -10.91 33.67 -7.83
N PHE A 246 -10.01 32.72 -7.63
CA PHE A 246 -8.62 32.97 -7.28
C PHE A 246 -7.67 32.18 -8.16
N GLN A 247 -6.43 32.65 -8.26
CA GLN A 247 -5.41 32.00 -9.07
C GLN A 247 -5.00 30.66 -8.46
N LEU A 248 -5.03 29.58 -9.24
CA LEU A 248 -4.55 28.26 -8.82
C LEU A 248 -3.06 28.10 -9.13
N PRO A 249 -2.24 27.58 -8.20
CA PRO A 249 -0.80 27.41 -8.36
C PRO A 249 -0.42 26.15 -9.15
N THR A 250 -0.91 26.06 -10.40
CA THR A 250 -0.65 24.91 -11.29
C THR A 250 0.84 24.73 -11.65
N ASN A 251 1.65 25.78 -11.49
CA ASN A 251 3.10 25.74 -11.72
C ASN A 251 3.88 24.99 -10.62
N LEU A 252 3.32 24.89 -9.41
CA LEU A 252 3.99 24.24 -8.27
C LEU A 252 3.61 22.76 -8.17
N VAL A 253 2.33 22.46 -8.37
CA VAL A 253 1.77 21.12 -8.23
C VAL A 253 0.73 20.90 -9.33
N THR A 254 0.90 19.85 -10.12
CA THR A 254 -0.03 19.50 -11.21
C THR A 254 -1.22 18.68 -10.71
N ASN A 255 -1.02 17.81 -9.70
CA ASN A 255 -2.04 16.92 -9.16
C ASN A 255 -2.09 17.05 -7.63
N GLY A 256 -3.20 17.55 -7.09
CA GLY A 256 -3.36 17.75 -5.65
C GLY A 256 -4.63 18.54 -5.32
N THR A 257 -4.86 18.77 -4.05
CA THR A 257 -5.98 19.58 -3.56
C THR A 257 -5.47 20.84 -2.89
N ALA A 258 -6.02 21.98 -3.31
CA ALA A 258 -5.79 23.28 -2.70
C ALA A 258 -6.90 23.56 -1.68
N PHE A 259 -6.52 24.00 -0.49
CA PHE A 259 -7.42 24.44 0.56
C PHE A 259 -7.25 25.95 0.75
N ALA A 260 -8.34 26.69 0.67
CA ALA A 260 -8.33 28.13 0.83
C ALA A 260 -9.43 28.57 1.80
N ASN A 261 -9.05 29.38 2.79
CA ASN A 261 -10.01 30.04 3.67
C ASN A 261 -10.46 31.33 3.00
N THR A 262 -11.69 31.34 2.51
CA THR A 262 -12.27 32.45 1.76
C THR A 262 -13.71 32.67 2.18
N THR A 263 -14.26 33.80 1.78
CA THR A 263 -15.67 34.09 1.94
C THR A 263 -16.47 33.48 0.79
N ALA A 264 -17.65 32.97 1.11
CA ALA A 264 -18.61 32.45 0.15
C ALA A 264 -19.98 33.10 0.36
N ILE A 265 -20.74 33.14 -0.73
CA ILE A 265 -22.15 33.51 -0.74
C ILE A 265 -22.94 32.21 -0.66
N LYS A 266 -23.73 32.09 0.41
CA LYS A 266 -24.67 30.99 0.63
C LYS A 266 -26.04 31.44 0.15
N SER A 267 -26.54 30.79 -0.89
CA SER A 267 -27.86 31.01 -1.46
C SER A 267 -28.89 30.15 -0.74
N GLU A 268 -29.86 30.75 -0.09
CA GLU A 268 -30.95 30.03 0.57
C GLU A 268 -32.28 30.38 -0.10
N THR A 269 -33.17 29.39 -0.21
CA THR A 269 -34.49 29.57 -0.80
C THR A 269 -35.50 28.98 0.15
N ASP A 270 -36.28 29.85 0.80
CA ASP A 270 -37.42 29.42 1.58
C ASP A 270 -38.64 29.35 0.66
N CYS A 271 -39.00 28.14 0.23
CA CYS A 271 -40.08 27.88 -0.71
C CYS A 271 -41.29 27.32 0.01
N GLN A 272 -42.41 28.04 -0.02
CA GLN A 272 -43.67 27.61 0.56
C GLN A 272 -44.68 27.27 -0.54
N PRO A 273 -45.36 26.10 -0.46
CA PRO A 273 -46.46 25.80 -1.35
C PRO A 273 -47.64 26.73 -1.05
N ALA A 274 -48.25 27.25 -2.10
CA ALA A 274 -49.47 28.03 -2.04
C ALA A 274 -50.50 27.44 -2.99
N GLU A 275 -51.67 27.15 -2.45
CA GLU A 275 -52.79 26.70 -3.25
C GLU A 275 -53.37 27.87 -4.03
N VAL A 276 -53.35 27.77 -5.36
CA VAL A 276 -53.91 28.78 -6.24
C VAL A 276 -55.20 28.23 -6.84
N LEU A 277 -56.30 28.90 -6.51
CA LEU A 277 -57.59 28.59 -7.10
C LEU A 277 -57.69 29.29 -8.46
N ILE A 278 -57.44 28.55 -9.54
CA ILE A 278 -57.62 29.10 -10.89
C ILE A 278 -59.12 29.14 -11.19
N ARG A 279 -59.72 30.35 -11.13
CA ARG A 279 -61.04 30.60 -11.74
C ARG A 279 -60.87 30.82 -13.22
N GLN A 280 -61.18 29.82 -14.03
CA GLN A 280 -61.40 30.05 -15.46
C GLN A 280 -62.71 30.82 -15.64
N HIS A 281 -62.62 32.08 -16.06
CA HIS A 281 -63.77 32.86 -16.50
C HIS A 281 -63.99 32.58 -17.99
N ALA A 282 -64.94 31.71 -18.31
CA ALA A 282 -65.33 31.44 -19.70
C ALA A 282 -66.18 32.60 -20.22
N THR A 283 -65.57 33.57 -20.90
CA THR A 283 -66.30 34.56 -21.70
C THR A 283 -66.53 34.00 -23.11
N LEU A 284 -67.78 33.69 -23.46
CA LEU A 284 -68.22 33.52 -24.85
C LEU A 284 -68.99 34.76 -25.28
N SER A 285 -68.50 35.45 -26.30
CA SER A 285 -69.32 36.35 -27.12
C SER A 285 -70.47 35.55 -27.73
N SER A 286 -71.69 35.99 -27.51
CA SER A 286 -72.94 35.35 -27.93
C SER A 286 -73.12 35.31 -29.44
N PHE A 287 -73.75 34.24 -29.95
CA PHE A 287 -74.83 34.33 -30.95
C PHE A 287 -75.84 33.18 -30.73
N LEU A 288 -77.09 33.49 -31.03
CA LEU A 288 -78.34 32.91 -30.52
C LEU A 288 -78.69 31.50 -31.06
N ASN A 289 -79.19 30.63 -30.17
CA ASN A 289 -80.57 30.07 -30.14
C ASN A 289 -80.62 28.66 -29.53
N SER A 290 -81.40 28.53 -28.46
CA SER A 290 -81.96 27.28 -27.92
C SER A 290 -80.99 26.10 -27.66
N VAL A 291 -80.07 26.27 -26.71
CA VAL A 291 -79.46 25.13 -25.99
C VAL A 291 -79.31 25.52 -24.52
N GLN A 292 -79.90 24.71 -23.62
CA GLN A 292 -79.72 24.85 -22.19
C GLN A 292 -78.36 24.23 -21.81
N LEU A 293 -77.32 25.07 -21.72
CA LEU A 293 -75.98 24.64 -21.33
C LEU A 293 -75.90 24.52 -19.80
N TYR A 294 -75.63 23.32 -19.31
CA TYR A 294 -75.26 23.09 -17.91
C TYR A 294 -73.87 23.68 -17.66
N PHE A 295 -73.79 24.66 -16.76
CA PHE A 295 -72.51 25.18 -16.26
C PHE A 295 -71.91 24.21 -15.24
N GLY A 296 -70.97 23.38 -15.68
CA GLY A 296 -70.05 22.68 -14.78
C GLY A 296 -68.89 23.61 -14.43
N PHE A 297 -68.85 24.13 -13.21
CA PHE A 297 -67.65 24.78 -12.68
C PHE A 297 -66.66 23.69 -12.28
N SER A 298 -65.66 23.41 -13.11
CA SER A 298 -64.51 22.61 -12.69
C SER A 298 -63.52 23.54 -11.98
N ILE A 299 -63.44 23.43 -10.65
CA ILE A 299 -62.31 23.99 -9.90
C ILE A 299 -61.08 23.12 -10.21
N ILE A 300 -60.13 23.66 -10.96
CA ILE A 300 -58.82 23.03 -11.13
C ILE A 300 -57.96 23.57 -9.99
N MET A 301 -57.55 22.69 -9.08
CA MET A 301 -56.56 23.04 -8.05
C MET A 301 -55.19 23.13 -8.74
N ALA A 302 -54.59 24.31 -8.76
CA ALA A 302 -53.20 24.49 -9.11
C ALA A 302 -52.40 24.72 -7.83
N SER A 303 -51.27 24.06 -7.70
CA SER A 303 -50.29 24.36 -6.67
C SER A 303 -49.26 25.31 -7.26
N ALA A 304 -49.12 26.50 -6.67
CA ALA A 304 -47.98 27.37 -6.91
C ALA A 304 -46.99 27.21 -5.76
N THR A 305 -45.72 27.53 -5.97
CA THR A 305 -44.74 27.58 -4.90
C THR A 305 -44.11 28.97 -4.91
N PHE A 306 -44.19 29.67 -3.79
CA PHE A 306 -43.55 30.97 -3.63
C PHE A 306 -42.23 30.76 -2.90
N CYS A 307 -41.14 31.15 -3.55
CA CYS A 307 -39.80 31.11 -2.97
C CYS A 307 -39.35 32.52 -2.59
N TYR A 308 -38.83 32.66 -1.37
CA TYR A 308 -38.19 33.87 -0.86
C TYR A 308 -36.68 33.64 -0.84
N PRO A 309 -35.96 33.97 -1.93
CA PRO A 309 -34.53 33.77 -1.99
C PRO A 309 -33.78 34.81 -1.15
N SER A 310 -32.84 34.33 -0.33
CA SER A 310 -31.95 35.16 0.46
C SER A 310 -30.50 34.76 0.21
N ILE A 311 -29.59 35.71 0.41
CA ILE A 311 -28.16 35.46 0.39
C ILE A 311 -27.57 35.75 1.76
N ALA A 312 -26.67 34.88 2.21
CA ALA A 312 -25.91 35.06 3.44
C ALA A 312 -24.41 34.93 3.13
N LEU A 313 -23.60 35.76 3.77
CA LEU A 313 -22.14 35.66 3.67
C LEU A 313 -21.62 34.71 4.76
N TRP A 314 -20.70 33.83 4.37
CA TRP A 314 -20.09 32.84 5.26
C TRP A 314 -18.58 32.75 5.02
N ASP A 315 -17.81 32.63 6.10
CA ASP A 315 -16.41 32.22 6.02
C ASP A 315 -16.37 30.70 5.83
N VAL A 316 -15.73 30.25 4.77
CA VAL A 316 -15.65 28.84 4.40
C VAL A 316 -14.22 28.40 4.12
N ASN A 317 -13.95 27.12 4.35
CA ASN A 317 -12.76 26.46 3.83
C ASN A 317 -13.16 25.67 2.58
N VAL A 318 -12.57 26.05 1.45
CA VAL A 318 -12.90 25.48 0.13
C VAL A 318 -11.78 24.54 -0.27
N SER A 319 -12.14 23.34 -0.70
CA SER A 319 -11.22 22.39 -1.33
C SER A 319 -11.42 22.43 -2.85
N ILE A 320 -10.32 22.65 -3.57
CA ILE A 320 -10.30 22.70 -5.03
C ILE A 320 -9.34 21.65 -5.53
N ASP A 321 -9.79 20.84 -6.47
CA ASP A 321 -8.92 19.92 -7.20
C ASP A 321 -8.09 20.72 -8.22
N LEU A 322 -6.76 20.63 -8.13
CA LEU A 322 -5.84 21.37 -8.99
C LEU A 322 -5.86 20.89 -10.44
N ALA A 323 -6.26 19.64 -10.69
CA ALA A 323 -6.29 19.07 -12.04
C ALA A 323 -7.53 19.54 -12.83
N SER A 324 -8.71 19.50 -12.20
CA SER A 324 -9.97 19.93 -12.84
C SER A 324 -10.29 21.42 -12.63
N GLY A 325 -9.75 22.05 -11.59
CA GLY A 325 -10.13 23.41 -11.16
C GLY A 325 -11.53 23.48 -10.53
N ASN A 326 -12.17 22.34 -10.26
CA ASN A 326 -13.49 22.27 -9.66
C ASN A 326 -13.42 22.27 -8.14
N VAL A 327 -14.44 22.89 -7.52
CA VAL A 327 -14.62 22.83 -6.07
C VAL A 327 -15.14 21.45 -5.70
N THR A 328 -14.40 20.72 -4.87
CA THR A 328 -14.77 19.36 -4.43
C THR A 328 -15.65 19.38 -3.19
N ASP A 329 -15.32 20.24 -2.22
CA ASP A 329 -16.01 20.34 -0.94
C ASP A 329 -15.89 21.75 -0.36
N VAL A 330 -16.92 22.19 0.36
CA VAL A 330 -17.02 23.50 1.00
C VAL A 330 -17.43 23.30 2.46
N LYS A 331 -16.55 23.66 3.38
CA LYS A 331 -16.79 23.53 4.83
C LYS A 331 -17.05 24.88 5.46
N GLU A 332 -18.21 25.05 6.08
CA GLU A 332 -18.56 26.25 6.85
C GLU A 332 -17.62 26.38 8.07
N ILE A 333 -16.99 27.54 8.22
CA ILE A 333 -16.16 27.87 9.40
C ILE A 333 -17.01 28.67 10.38
N ARG A 334 -17.58 29.79 9.91
CA ARG A 334 -18.40 30.71 10.71
C ARG A 334 -19.22 31.65 9.83
N PRO A 335 -20.32 32.23 10.34
CA PRO A 335 -20.99 33.34 9.68
C PRO A 335 -20.05 34.52 9.47
N PHE A 336 -20.28 35.31 8.42
CA PHE A 336 -19.47 36.48 8.12
C PHE A 336 -19.58 37.55 9.22
N THR A 337 -18.44 38.10 9.64
CA THR A 337 -18.34 39.10 10.71
C THR A 337 -17.42 40.26 10.31
N SER A 338 -17.35 41.32 11.12
CA SER A 338 -16.40 42.43 10.94
C SER A 338 -14.91 42.04 11.07
N GLN A 339 -14.61 40.78 11.38
CA GLN A 339 -13.27 40.21 11.43
C GLN A 339 -13.00 39.23 10.27
N SER A 340 -13.95 39.08 9.35
CA SER A 340 -13.80 38.21 8.17
C SER A 340 -12.88 38.86 7.13
N ASN A 341 -12.25 38.05 6.28
CA ASN A 341 -11.43 38.59 5.19
C ASN A 341 -12.35 39.21 4.12
N PHE A 342 -11.82 40.06 3.23
CA PHE A 342 -12.56 40.64 2.10
C PHE A 342 -13.74 41.56 2.52
N LEU A 343 -13.53 42.38 3.56
CA LEU A 343 -14.53 43.30 4.15
C LEU A 343 -14.75 44.62 3.40
N SER A 344 -13.81 45.03 2.56
CA SER A 344 -13.74 46.35 1.92
C SER A 344 -15.00 46.67 1.11
N TYR A 345 -15.54 45.69 0.38
CA TYR A 345 -16.66 45.87 -0.55
C TYR A 345 -17.95 45.14 -0.15
N SER A 346 -17.92 44.33 0.91
CA SER A 346 -19.04 43.46 1.29
C SER A 346 -20.18 44.16 2.03
N ARG A 347 -19.97 45.38 2.55
CA ARG A 347 -20.97 46.16 3.30
C ARG A 347 -22.24 46.46 2.49
N ASN A 348 -22.13 46.54 1.16
CA ASN A 348 -23.26 46.85 0.28
C ASN A 348 -24.21 45.65 0.07
N LEU A 349 -23.80 44.44 0.47
CA LEU A 349 -24.59 43.21 0.30
C LEU A 349 -25.42 42.88 1.54
N THR A 350 -24.81 42.94 2.73
CA THR A 350 -25.49 42.65 4.00
C THR A 350 -26.12 43.88 4.64
N GLY A 351 -25.64 45.08 4.31
CA GLY A 351 -26.23 46.37 4.69
C GLY A 351 -26.94 47.06 3.53
N ALA A 352 -27.32 48.32 3.74
CA ALA A 352 -27.92 49.13 2.68
C ALA A 352 -26.96 49.23 1.48
N PRO A 353 -27.45 49.16 0.23
CA PRO A 353 -28.87 49.22 -0.16
C PRO A 353 -29.57 47.86 -0.25
N LEU A 354 -28.83 46.73 -0.25
CA LEU A 354 -29.42 45.42 -0.57
C LEU A 354 -30.08 44.76 0.64
N ASN A 355 -29.47 44.85 1.84
CA ASN A 355 -29.95 44.26 3.11
C ASN A 355 -30.15 42.72 3.09
N GLY A 356 -29.48 41.97 2.20
CA GLY A 356 -29.56 40.49 2.14
C GLY A 356 -30.54 39.81 1.15
N PRO A 357 -31.55 40.49 0.56
CA PRO A 357 -32.29 39.96 -0.58
C PRO A 357 -31.44 39.56 -1.78
N ALA A 358 -31.75 38.39 -2.36
CA ALA A 358 -31.17 37.97 -3.63
C ALA A 358 -31.83 38.72 -4.81
N LEU A 359 -31.02 39.12 -5.79
CA LEU A 359 -31.50 39.73 -7.03
C LEU A 359 -31.96 38.62 -7.96
N ASN A 360 -33.19 38.72 -8.46
CA ASN A 360 -33.80 37.72 -9.33
C ASN A 360 -33.75 38.09 -10.82
N GLY A 361 -33.41 39.34 -11.16
CA GLY A 361 -33.30 39.85 -12.54
C GLY A 361 -34.64 40.11 -13.24
N THR A 362 -35.78 39.88 -12.59
CA THR A 362 -37.12 40.06 -13.21
C THR A 362 -37.67 41.46 -13.00
N TYR A 363 -37.21 42.17 -11.97
CA TYR A 363 -37.59 43.54 -11.65
C TYR A 363 -36.34 44.38 -11.35
N LEU A 364 -35.87 45.11 -12.35
CA LEU A 364 -34.77 46.07 -12.22
C LEU A 364 -35.25 47.40 -12.81
N ASN A 365 -35.32 48.44 -11.98
CA ASN A 365 -35.77 49.77 -12.38
C ASN A 365 -34.61 50.50 -13.07
N PHE A 366 -34.59 50.51 -14.41
CA PHE A 366 -33.58 51.20 -15.17
C PHE A 366 -34.12 52.53 -15.70
N THR A 367 -33.35 53.60 -15.54
CA THR A 367 -33.71 54.96 -16.01
C THR A 367 -33.61 55.13 -17.53
N GLN A 368 -33.04 54.16 -18.25
CA GLN A 368 -32.94 54.12 -19.70
C GLN A 368 -33.22 52.70 -20.21
N ASP A 369 -34.50 52.37 -20.38
CA ASP A 369 -34.92 51.08 -20.91
C ASP A 369 -34.64 50.99 -22.42
N ASN A 370 -33.63 50.21 -22.80
CA ASN A 370 -33.37 49.81 -24.18
C ASN A 370 -34.25 48.60 -24.54
N GLU A 371 -34.73 48.50 -25.79
CA GLU A 371 -35.53 47.37 -26.30
C GLU A 371 -34.85 46.02 -26.02
N PHE A 372 -33.52 45.94 -26.13
CA PHE A 372 -32.76 44.73 -25.82
C PHE A 372 -32.81 44.34 -24.33
N ILE A 373 -32.80 45.33 -23.43
CA ILE A 373 -32.88 45.08 -21.98
C ILE A 373 -34.29 44.57 -21.62
N ASN A 374 -35.32 45.17 -22.20
CA ASN A 374 -36.70 44.72 -22.04
C ASN A 374 -36.94 43.32 -22.64
N GLY A 375 -36.38 43.05 -23.83
CA GLY A 375 -36.44 41.73 -24.45
C GLY A 375 -35.80 40.64 -23.58
N ARG A 376 -34.62 40.91 -23.02
CA ARG A 376 -33.93 39.99 -22.10
C ARG A 376 -34.68 39.85 -20.76
N ARG A 377 -35.24 40.93 -20.21
CA ARG A 377 -36.08 40.89 -19.00
C ARG A 377 -37.29 39.98 -19.22
N ASN A 378 -38.01 40.15 -20.33
CA ASN A 378 -39.15 39.30 -20.68
C ASN A 378 -38.71 37.84 -20.89
N ALA A 379 -37.56 37.60 -21.54
CA ALA A 379 -37.02 36.25 -21.69
C ALA A 379 -36.71 35.59 -20.33
N THR A 380 -36.06 36.30 -19.40
CA THR A 380 -35.80 35.81 -18.04
C THR A 380 -37.10 35.55 -17.28
N GLN A 381 -38.10 36.42 -17.40
CA GLN A 381 -39.42 36.22 -16.78
C GLN A 381 -40.14 34.98 -17.29
N LEU A 382 -39.95 34.60 -18.56
CA LEU A 382 -40.53 33.39 -19.14
C LEU A 382 -39.72 32.14 -18.82
N GLN A 383 -38.38 32.24 -18.83
CA GLN A 383 -37.50 31.08 -18.70
C GLN A 383 -37.26 30.66 -17.25
N LEU A 384 -37.15 31.61 -16.32
CA LEU A 384 -36.85 31.32 -14.91
C LEU A 384 -37.93 30.42 -14.26
N PRO A 385 -39.24 30.68 -14.41
CA PRO A 385 -40.27 29.80 -13.85
C PRO A 385 -40.21 28.38 -14.42
N VAL A 386 -39.89 28.24 -15.71
CA VAL A 386 -39.75 26.93 -16.36
C VAL A 386 -38.54 26.18 -15.80
N ALA A 387 -37.40 26.86 -15.63
CA ALA A 387 -36.19 26.26 -15.06
C ALA A 387 -36.39 25.83 -13.60
N VAL A 388 -37.03 26.69 -12.80
CA VAL A 388 -37.37 26.38 -11.39
C VAL A 388 -38.37 25.22 -11.30
N TYR A 389 -39.37 25.18 -12.18
CA TYR A 389 -40.34 24.08 -12.22
C TYR A 389 -39.69 22.75 -12.60
N GLN A 390 -38.88 22.74 -13.67
CA GLN A 390 -38.14 21.55 -14.11
C GLN A 390 -37.18 21.06 -13.02
N ALA A 391 -36.48 21.99 -12.38
CA ALA A 391 -35.65 21.70 -11.23
C ALA A 391 -36.47 21.06 -10.11
N GLY A 392 -37.54 21.71 -9.65
CA GLY A 392 -38.36 21.23 -8.53
C GLY A 392 -39.00 19.86 -8.76
N GLN A 393 -39.25 19.46 -10.02
CA GLN A 393 -39.74 18.11 -10.33
C GLN A 393 -38.68 17.02 -10.16
N LEU A 394 -37.40 17.34 -10.38
CA LEU A 394 -36.31 16.37 -10.50
C LEU A 394 -35.28 16.48 -9.36
N SER A 395 -35.23 17.61 -8.65
CA SER A 395 -34.26 17.92 -7.60
C SER A 395 -34.75 19.06 -6.69
N GLU A 396 -34.63 18.90 -5.37
CA GLU A 396 -34.97 19.95 -4.39
C GLU A 396 -34.05 21.21 -4.47
N GLY A 397 -33.01 21.20 -5.32
CA GLY A 397 -31.94 22.21 -5.28
C GLY A 397 -31.87 23.24 -6.42
N GLY A 398 -32.65 23.15 -7.50
CA GLY A 398 -32.33 23.97 -8.69
C GLY A 398 -32.58 25.48 -8.55
N THR A 399 -33.48 25.92 -7.66
CA THR A 399 -33.64 27.36 -7.35
C THR A 399 -32.39 27.92 -6.66
N THR A 400 -31.77 27.14 -5.75
CA THR A 400 -30.51 27.54 -5.11
C THR A 400 -29.36 27.62 -6.10
N MET A 401 -29.33 26.72 -7.10
CA MET A 401 -28.32 26.74 -8.15
C MET A 401 -28.42 27.99 -9.01
N TYR A 402 -29.63 28.41 -9.40
CA TYR A 402 -29.83 29.64 -10.16
C TYR A 402 -29.25 30.85 -9.42
N ILE A 403 -29.57 30.99 -8.13
CA ILE A 403 -29.11 32.12 -7.31
C ILE A 403 -27.60 32.06 -7.12
N SER A 404 -27.02 30.87 -6.93
CA SER A 404 -25.55 30.71 -6.86
C SER A 404 -24.85 31.14 -8.15
N LEU A 405 -25.42 30.80 -9.32
CA LEU A 405 -24.87 31.23 -10.61
C LEU A 405 -24.97 32.74 -10.82
N VAL A 406 -26.11 33.33 -10.46
CA VAL A 406 -26.29 34.78 -10.47
C VAL A 406 -25.31 35.44 -9.50
N ALA A 407 -25.17 34.89 -8.29
CA ALA A 407 -24.28 35.40 -7.27
C ALA A 407 -22.83 35.49 -7.77
N ARG A 408 -22.37 34.50 -8.52
CA ARG A 408 -21.04 34.48 -9.14
C ARG A 408 -20.77 35.68 -10.05
N THR A 409 -21.82 36.20 -10.69
CA THR A 409 -21.70 37.27 -11.70
C THR A 409 -22.03 38.66 -11.15
N VAL A 410 -22.89 38.75 -10.13
CA VAL A 410 -23.42 40.04 -9.64
C VAL A 410 -22.79 40.48 -8.32
N TYR A 411 -22.35 39.51 -7.49
CA TYR A 411 -21.90 39.78 -6.12
C TYR A 411 -20.38 39.61 -5.94
N PHE A 412 -19.63 39.56 -7.03
CA PHE A 412 -18.18 39.55 -7.04
C PHE A 412 -17.65 40.66 -7.93
N LEU A 413 -16.81 41.51 -7.35
CA LEU A 413 -16.11 42.59 -8.03
C LEU A 413 -14.72 42.11 -8.46
N ASP A 414 -14.24 42.55 -9.62
CA ASP A 414 -12.89 42.23 -10.10
C ASP A 414 -11.83 43.10 -9.39
N VAL A 415 -11.54 42.74 -8.14
CA VAL A 415 -10.53 43.37 -7.28
C VAL A 415 -9.53 42.32 -6.83
N GLU A 416 -8.23 42.63 -7.02
CA GLU A 416 -7.17 41.74 -6.59
C GLU A 416 -6.87 41.87 -5.09
N GLU A 417 -7.02 40.77 -4.35
CA GLU A 417 -6.72 40.70 -2.91
C GLU A 417 -5.86 39.47 -2.58
N PRO A 418 -4.92 39.55 -1.63
CA PRO A 418 -4.06 38.41 -1.28
C PRO A 418 -4.84 37.33 -0.53
N LEU A 419 -4.66 36.07 -0.94
CA LEU A 419 -5.30 34.88 -0.38
C LEU A 419 -4.22 33.84 -0.06
N ILE A 420 -4.25 33.32 1.18
CA ILE A 420 -3.35 32.25 1.62
C ILE A 420 -3.99 30.90 1.27
N ILE A 421 -3.24 30.06 0.57
CA ILE A 421 -3.68 28.74 0.12
C ILE A 421 -2.75 27.68 0.69
N GLN A 422 -3.35 26.65 1.28
CA GLN A 422 -2.68 25.45 1.75
C GLN A 422 -2.76 24.38 0.67
N LEU A 423 -1.62 23.87 0.22
CA LEU A 423 -1.58 22.84 -0.81
C LEU A 423 -1.35 21.48 -0.17
N LYS A 424 -2.16 20.49 -0.54
CA LYS A 424 -1.90 19.10 -0.23
C LYS A 424 -1.73 18.31 -1.51
N THR A 425 -0.58 17.65 -1.62
CA THR A 425 -0.26 16.82 -2.78
C THR A 425 0.01 15.38 -2.35
N PHE A 426 -0.21 14.46 -3.27
CA PHE A 426 0.25 13.08 -3.10
C PHE A 426 1.73 13.00 -3.45
N ARG A 427 2.52 12.48 -2.52
CA ARG A 427 3.94 12.21 -2.76
C ARG A 427 4.31 10.83 -2.28
N LYS A 428 5.06 10.11 -3.12
CA LYS A 428 5.60 8.79 -2.78
C LYS A 428 6.60 8.90 -1.65
N HIS A 429 6.33 8.20 -0.55
CA HIS A 429 7.23 8.04 0.58
C HIS A 429 7.52 6.56 0.79
N VAL A 430 8.74 6.27 1.24
CA VAL A 430 9.19 4.95 1.66
C VAL A 430 8.90 4.80 3.14
N TRP A 431 8.26 3.69 3.50
CA TRP A 431 7.87 3.37 4.87
C TRP A 431 8.35 1.97 5.23
N LEU A 432 8.58 1.77 6.53
CA LEU A 432 8.75 0.42 7.05
C LEU A 432 7.37 -0.21 7.24
N SER A 433 7.20 -1.45 6.78
CA SER A 433 5.98 -2.21 7.01
C SER A 433 5.90 -2.69 8.46
N ASP A 434 4.87 -2.26 9.19
CA ASP A 434 4.69 -2.60 10.60
C ASP A 434 4.73 -4.12 10.82
N ILE A 435 3.97 -4.87 10.01
CA ILE A 435 3.89 -6.33 10.11
C ILE A 435 5.26 -6.97 9.84
N ALA A 436 5.94 -6.54 8.77
CA ALA A 436 7.23 -7.10 8.41
C ALA A 436 8.29 -6.83 9.49
N VAL A 437 8.31 -5.63 10.07
CA VAL A 437 9.23 -5.27 11.18
C VAL A 437 9.01 -6.14 12.41
N HIS A 438 7.76 -6.37 12.79
CA HIS A 438 7.43 -7.16 13.99
C HIS A 438 7.77 -8.64 13.78
N LEU A 439 7.43 -9.21 12.62
CA LEU A 439 7.78 -10.59 12.30
C LEU A 439 9.30 -10.78 12.16
N LEU A 440 9.99 -9.85 11.49
CA LEU A 440 11.43 -9.92 11.31
C LEU A 440 12.18 -9.80 12.64
N SER A 441 11.76 -8.87 13.52
CA SER A 441 12.37 -8.73 14.85
C SER A 441 12.14 -9.96 15.72
N ALA A 442 10.92 -10.53 15.72
CA ALA A 442 10.63 -11.78 16.41
C ALA A 442 11.46 -12.95 15.86
N SER A 443 11.56 -13.11 14.53
CA SER A 443 12.39 -14.15 13.91
C SER A 443 13.88 -13.96 14.25
N MET A 444 14.41 -12.74 14.22
CA MET A 444 15.80 -12.46 14.61
C MET A 444 16.06 -12.80 16.08
N LEU A 445 15.14 -12.48 16.98
CA LEU A 445 15.25 -12.81 18.40
C LEU A 445 15.23 -14.33 18.63
N LEU A 446 14.33 -15.05 17.95
CA LEU A 446 14.29 -16.51 18.00
C LEU A 446 15.58 -17.13 17.45
N LEU A 447 16.11 -16.63 16.34
CA LEU A 447 17.38 -17.11 15.78
C LEU A 447 18.56 -16.84 16.72
N ALA A 448 18.59 -15.69 17.38
CA ALA A 448 19.61 -15.39 18.39
C ALA A 448 19.50 -16.32 19.61
N LEU A 449 18.28 -16.59 20.09
CA LEU A 449 18.03 -17.49 21.20
C LEU A 449 18.41 -18.94 20.84
N PHE A 450 17.93 -19.47 19.72
CA PHE A 450 18.28 -20.83 19.30
C PHE A 450 19.76 -20.95 18.96
N GLY A 451 20.34 -19.95 18.28
CA GLY A 451 21.75 -19.91 17.95
C GLY A 451 22.66 -19.91 19.18
N THR A 452 22.32 -19.13 20.21
CA THR A 452 23.08 -19.13 21.48
C THR A 452 22.97 -20.45 22.22
N VAL A 453 21.77 -21.04 22.29
CA VAL A 453 21.55 -22.37 22.88
C VAL A 453 22.39 -23.44 22.18
N VAL A 454 22.34 -23.48 20.83
CA VAL A 454 23.13 -24.42 20.02
C VAL A 454 24.63 -24.18 20.24
N HIS A 455 25.10 -22.94 20.25
CA HIS A 455 26.52 -22.65 20.48
C HIS A 455 27.00 -23.08 21.87
N LEU A 456 26.19 -22.92 22.91
CA LEU A 456 26.53 -23.34 24.27
C LEU A 456 26.66 -24.86 24.37
N PHE A 457 25.67 -25.58 23.84
CA PHE A 457 25.67 -27.03 23.81
C PHE A 457 26.79 -27.60 22.95
N HIS A 458 26.94 -27.08 21.73
CA HIS A 458 28.00 -27.49 20.82
C HIS A 458 29.40 -27.20 21.39
N ARG A 459 29.56 -26.13 22.18
CA ARG A 459 30.81 -25.84 22.88
C ARG A 459 31.10 -26.87 23.97
N SER A 460 30.07 -27.43 24.62
CA SER A 460 30.23 -28.53 25.57
C SER A 460 30.65 -29.79 24.83
N ASP A 461 29.91 -30.20 23.80
CA ASP A 461 30.15 -31.47 23.08
C ASP A 461 31.51 -31.49 22.35
N ARG A 462 31.98 -30.33 21.86
CA ARG A 462 33.33 -30.21 21.25
C ARG A 462 34.48 -30.40 22.24
N ARG A 463 34.28 -30.26 23.55
CA ARG A 463 35.37 -30.48 24.51
C ARG A 463 35.83 -31.93 24.51
N ASP A 464 34.90 -32.84 24.25
CA ASP A 464 35.14 -34.28 24.30
C ASP A 464 35.54 -34.85 22.92
N LEU A 465 35.20 -34.14 21.83
CA LEU A 465 35.55 -34.51 20.45
C LEU A 465 36.78 -33.74 19.91
N ARG A 466 37.97 -34.35 20.02
CA ARG A 466 39.23 -33.83 19.43
C ARG A 466 39.57 -34.53 18.11
N LEU A 467 38.76 -34.28 17.08
CA LEU A 467 39.00 -34.85 15.75
C LEU A 467 40.26 -34.22 15.12
N ARG A 468 41.17 -35.06 14.61
CA ARG A 468 42.43 -34.62 13.98
C ARG A 468 42.25 -34.09 12.55
N HIS A 469 41.13 -34.40 11.91
CA HIS A 469 40.85 -34.07 10.52
C HIS A 469 39.45 -33.47 10.36
N LYS A 470 39.25 -32.67 9.31
CA LYS A 470 37.93 -32.16 8.93
C LYS A 470 37.02 -33.34 8.50
N LEU A 471 35.85 -33.43 9.13
CA LEU A 471 34.84 -34.44 8.83
C LEU A 471 34.34 -34.33 7.39
N GLY A 472 33.89 -35.47 6.84
CA GLY A 472 33.45 -35.57 5.45
C GLY A 472 34.58 -35.73 4.42
N THR A 473 35.84 -35.86 4.87
CA THR A 473 36.96 -36.19 3.99
C THR A 473 37.30 -37.69 4.07
N ILE A 474 37.76 -38.27 2.96
CA ILE A 474 38.23 -39.67 2.91
C ILE A 474 39.35 -39.90 3.93
N ALA A 475 40.27 -38.94 4.07
CA ALA A 475 41.34 -38.99 5.06
C ALA A 475 40.81 -39.09 6.49
N SER A 476 39.73 -38.37 6.82
CA SER A 476 39.09 -38.48 8.14
C SER A 476 38.49 -39.87 8.34
N ALA A 477 37.72 -40.38 7.37
CA ALA A 477 37.10 -41.71 7.46
C ALA A 477 38.15 -42.82 7.65
N VAL A 478 39.22 -42.78 6.85
CA VAL A 478 40.35 -43.72 6.97
C VAL A 478 41.06 -43.54 8.31
N SER A 479 41.32 -42.33 8.78
CA SER A 479 42.03 -42.13 10.06
C SER A 479 41.25 -42.64 11.27
N ILE A 480 39.91 -42.59 11.22
CA ILE A 480 39.01 -43.01 12.30
C ILE A 480 38.78 -44.53 12.28
N GLY A 481 38.71 -45.15 11.09
CA GLY A 481 38.51 -46.60 10.91
C GLY A 481 39.79 -47.42 10.70
N ALA A 482 40.95 -46.79 10.53
CA ALA A 482 42.19 -47.52 10.23
C ALA A 482 42.68 -48.32 11.44
N ARG A 483 42.97 -49.61 11.20
CA ARG A 483 43.45 -50.57 12.19
C ARG A 483 42.46 -50.79 13.34
N THR A 484 41.17 -50.85 12.99
CA THR A 484 40.10 -51.32 13.88
C THR A 484 39.39 -52.47 13.16
N GLY A 485 38.87 -53.44 13.91
CA GLY A 485 38.16 -54.61 13.37
C GLY A 485 36.87 -54.26 12.63
N MET A 486 36.40 -53.02 12.76
CA MET A 486 35.35 -52.44 11.90
C MET A 486 35.73 -52.45 10.41
N GLY A 487 37.00 -52.20 10.08
CA GLY A 487 37.47 -52.23 8.69
C GLY A 487 37.42 -53.63 8.10
N ASP A 488 37.80 -54.63 8.90
CA ASP A 488 37.80 -56.04 8.50
C ASP A 488 36.37 -56.59 8.35
N LEU A 489 35.44 -56.14 9.22
CA LEU A 489 34.03 -56.53 9.15
C LEU A 489 33.27 -55.98 7.94
N LEU A 490 33.70 -54.82 7.43
CA LEU A 490 33.11 -54.20 6.24
C LEU A 490 33.86 -54.55 4.96
N ALA A 491 34.98 -55.28 5.05
CA ALA A 491 35.76 -55.67 3.88
C ALA A 491 34.94 -56.56 2.96
N GLY A 492 34.71 -56.09 1.73
CA GLY A 492 33.93 -56.81 0.72
C GLY A 492 32.40 -56.67 0.84
N VAL A 493 31.90 -55.88 1.79
CA VAL A 493 30.47 -55.57 1.93
C VAL A 493 30.15 -54.26 1.22
N HIS A 494 29.25 -54.28 0.24
CA HIS A 494 28.94 -53.10 -0.59
C HIS A 494 27.51 -52.59 -0.44
N ASP A 495 26.53 -53.45 -0.19
CA ASP A 495 25.13 -53.03 -0.08
C ASP A 495 24.79 -52.54 1.34
N SER A 496 23.97 -51.50 1.42
CA SER A 496 23.46 -50.89 2.66
C SER A 496 22.78 -51.91 3.58
N LYS A 497 22.07 -52.90 3.02
CA LYS A 497 21.40 -53.97 3.78
C LYS A 497 22.41 -54.93 4.38
N ASP A 498 23.42 -55.32 3.63
CA ASP A 498 24.48 -56.22 4.08
C ASP A 498 25.36 -55.54 5.14
N ILE A 499 25.65 -54.24 4.97
CA ILE A 499 26.33 -53.43 5.98
C ILE A 499 25.49 -53.39 7.27
N SER A 500 24.18 -53.14 7.17
CA SER A 500 23.30 -53.14 8.35
C SER A 500 23.24 -54.49 9.04
N GLN A 501 23.28 -55.58 8.29
CA GLN A 501 23.25 -56.94 8.82
C GLN A 501 24.59 -57.31 9.47
N ALA A 502 25.72 -56.95 8.86
CA ALA A 502 27.06 -57.17 9.40
C ALA A 502 27.31 -56.42 10.71
N LEU A 503 26.70 -55.24 10.87
CA LEU A 503 26.81 -54.43 12.08
C LEU A 503 25.77 -54.81 13.16
N LYS A 504 24.79 -55.66 12.85
CA LYS A 504 23.69 -55.98 13.76
C LYS A 504 24.21 -56.63 15.04
N GLY A 505 23.78 -56.10 16.19
CA GLY A 505 24.17 -56.61 17.51
C GLY A 505 25.57 -56.19 17.99
N LYS A 506 26.30 -55.38 17.21
CA LYS A 506 27.58 -54.79 17.64
C LYS A 506 27.35 -53.43 18.30
N LYS A 507 28.22 -53.07 19.25
CA LYS A 507 28.26 -51.72 19.85
C LYS A 507 29.60 -51.05 19.55
N PHE A 508 29.53 -49.73 19.43
CA PHE A 508 30.66 -48.91 19.03
C PHE A 508 30.92 -47.80 20.05
N ARG A 509 32.20 -47.46 20.22
CA ARG A 509 32.66 -46.33 21.04
C ARG A 509 33.80 -45.61 20.33
N ILE A 510 33.97 -44.32 20.59
CA ILE A 510 35.19 -43.58 20.19
C ILE A 510 36.16 -43.56 21.37
N ASN A 511 37.38 -44.03 21.15
CA ASN A 511 38.44 -43.90 22.15
C ASN A 511 38.93 -42.44 22.20
N PRO A 512 38.87 -41.75 23.36
CA PRO A 512 39.19 -40.33 23.46
C PRO A 512 40.68 -40.02 23.22
N ASN A 513 41.57 -41.00 23.36
CA ASN A 513 43.01 -40.82 23.18
C ASN A 513 43.42 -41.00 21.71
N THR A 514 42.88 -42.03 21.05
CA THR A 514 43.24 -42.36 19.66
C THR A 514 42.28 -41.75 18.64
N MET A 515 41.07 -41.35 19.06
CA MET A 515 39.96 -40.86 18.24
C MET A 515 39.51 -41.87 17.17
N LYS A 516 39.72 -43.16 17.43
CA LYS A 516 39.29 -44.28 16.57
C LYS A 516 38.00 -44.90 17.07
N ILE A 517 37.21 -45.43 16.15
CA ILE A 517 35.99 -46.19 16.48
C ILE A 517 36.38 -47.62 16.82
N ILE A 518 36.12 -48.02 18.06
CA ILE A 518 36.42 -49.35 18.62
C ILE A 518 35.11 -50.12 18.81
N MET A 519 35.13 -51.42 18.54
CA MET A 519 33.98 -52.33 18.68
C MET A 519 33.97 -53.11 19.99
N GLU A 520 32.79 -53.53 20.45
CA GLU A 520 32.58 -54.48 21.55
C GLU A 520 33.20 -55.86 21.19
N SER A 521 34.50 -56.02 21.46
CA SER A 521 35.37 -57.21 21.35
C SER A 521 36.85 -56.82 21.13
N GLU A 522 37.11 -55.56 20.77
CA GLU A 522 38.47 -55.05 20.53
C GLU A 522 39.14 -54.56 21.81
N GLU A 523 40.47 -54.72 21.88
CA GLU A 523 41.27 -54.22 22.98
C GLU A 523 41.14 -52.69 23.09
N GLY A 524 40.92 -52.18 24.30
CA GLY A 524 40.70 -50.75 24.53
C GLY A 524 39.23 -50.33 24.58
N TYR A 525 38.26 -51.22 24.30
CA TYR A 525 36.83 -50.89 24.40
C TYR A 525 36.39 -50.50 25.82
N GLU A 526 36.92 -51.20 26.84
CA GLU A 526 36.65 -50.93 28.26
C GLU A 526 37.24 -49.60 28.74
N TYR A 527 38.33 -49.16 28.12
CA TYR A 527 39.00 -47.90 28.44
C TYR A 527 38.52 -46.73 27.57
N ALA A 528 37.79 -47.01 26.49
CA ALA A 528 37.11 -46.03 25.63
C ALA A 528 35.82 -45.47 26.28
N VAL A 529 35.85 -45.31 27.60
CA VAL A 529 34.78 -44.67 28.38
C VAL A 529 35.06 -43.18 28.37
N SER A 530 34.07 -42.38 27.95
CA SER A 530 34.15 -40.93 28.12
C SER A 530 34.24 -40.62 29.62
N PRO A 531 35.11 -39.69 30.06
CA PRO A 531 35.33 -39.39 31.48
C PRO A 531 34.00 -39.06 32.15
N GLY A 532 33.75 -39.70 33.30
CA GLY A 532 32.46 -39.67 33.95
C GLY A 532 31.94 -38.26 34.24
N ASN A 533 30.65 -38.06 34.01
CA ASN A 533 29.72 -37.80 35.10
C ASN A 533 28.32 -37.97 34.53
N ARG A 534 27.51 -38.84 35.13
CA ARG A 534 26.08 -38.56 35.22
C ARG A 534 25.94 -37.26 36.03
N ARG A 535 26.30 -36.10 35.47
CA ARG A 535 25.51 -34.90 35.78
C ARG A 535 24.16 -35.30 35.25
N GLY A 536 23.30 -35.76 36.16
CA GLY A 536 21.90 -36.00 35.86
C GLY A 536 21.46 -34.77 35.11
N SER A 537 21.25 -34.91 33.81
CA SER A 537 20.47 -33.91 33.11
C SER A 537 19.19 -33.86 33.92
N ILE A 538 18.67 -32.66 34.16
CA ILE A 538 17.40 -32.45 34.85
C ILE A 538 16.29 -33.36 34.26
N PHE A 539 16.51 -33.87 33.04
CA PHE A 539 15.66 -34.77 32.30
C PHE A 539 15.85 -36.27 32.55
N ALA A 540 16.98 -36.74 33.06
CA ALA A 540 17.09 -38.12 33.57
C ALA A 540 16.16 -38.32 34.79
N ALA A 541 15.93 -37.26 35.58
CA ALA A 541 14.96 -37.26 36.67
C ALA A 541 13.50 -37.28 36.17
N LEU A 542 13.19 -36.60 35.05
CA LEU A 542 11.88 -36.66 34.40
C LEU A 542 11.59 -38.00 33.70
N GLN A 543 12.63 -38.72 33.27
CA GLN A 543 12.49 -40.05 32.65
C GLN A 543 12.30 -41.18 33.67
N SER A 544 12.84 -41.04 34.89
CA SER A 544 12.68 -42.03 35.97
C SER A 544 11.26 -42.10 36.55
N GLN A 545 10.41 -41.08 36.33
CA GLN A 545 9.03 -41.06 36.84
C GLN A 545 7.99 -41.76 35.94
N ARG A 546 8.39 -42.38 34.82
CA ARG A 546 7.47 -42.94 33.82
C ARG A 546 7.68 -44.42 33.49
N GLN A 547 8.20 -45.20 34.44
CA GLN A 547 8.16 -46.66 34.38
C GLN A 547 7.30 -47.19 35.53
N PRO A 548 6.08 -47.72 35.26
CA PRO A 548 5.36 -48.48 36.26
C PRO A 548 6.09 -49.82 36.46
N ASP A 549 6.45 -50.11 37.71
CA ASP A 549 6.94 -51.41 38.14
C ASP A 549 5.85 -52.47 37.88
N HIS A 550 5.98 -53.23 36.79
CA HIS A 550 5.39 -54.56 36.71
C HIS A 550 6.44 -55.56 37.18
N ARG A 551 6.41 -55.87 38.49
CA ARG A 551 6.92 -57.13 39.02
C ARG A 551 5.74 -58.02 39.39
N PHE A 552 5.72 -59.21 38.80
CA PHE A 552 5.20 -60.41 39.46
C PHE A 552 6.28 -60.95 40.39
#